data_AF-A0A6A5VY88-F1
#
_entry.id   AF-A0A6A5VY88-F1
#
_cell.length_a   1.000
_cell.length_b   1.000
_cell.length_c   1.000
_cell.angle_alpha   90.00
_cell.angle_beta   90.00
_cell.angle_gamma   90.00
#
_symmetry.space_group_name_H-M   'P 1'
#
loop_
_entity.id
_entity.type
_entity.pdbx_description
1 polymer ?
#
loop_
_entity_poly.entity_id
_entity_poly.type
_entity_poly.pdbx_seq_one_letter_code
_entity_poly.pdbx_strand_id
1 'polypeptide(L)' 'EAKLVRYIKELTERRLPPTRSMIRNFVSKLATKDVSKSWVTRFINCNKNKLIS' A
#
# COMPACT_ATOMS: atom_id res chain seq x y z
N GLU A 1 -3.98 9.30 0.60
CA GLU A 1 -3.99 8.09 -0.26
C GLU A 1 -3.11 8.21 -1.51
N ALA A 2 -3.15 9.31 -2.27
CA ALA A 2 -2.38 9.47 -3.52
C ALA A 2 -0.87 9.16 -3.40
N LYS A 3 -0.22 9.56 -2.30
CA LYS A 3 1.21 9.26 -2.04
C LYS A 3 1.49 7.76 -1.95
N LEU A 4 0.61 6.98 -1.32
CA LEU A 4 0.76 5.53 -1.17
C LEU A 4 0.54 4.81 -2.50
N VAL A 5 -0.47 5.23 -3.28
CA VAL A 5 -0.73 4.67 -4.61
C VAL A 5 0.44 4.93 -5.55
N ARG A 6 0.99 6.15 -5.55
CA ARG A 6 2.19 6.49 -6.34
C ARG A 6 3.40 5.65 -5.93
N TYR A 7 3.66 5.54 -4.63
CA TYR A 7 4.76 4.72 -4.11
C TYR A 7 4.63 3.24 -4.52
N ILE A 8 3.42 2.70 -4.46
CA ILE A 8 3.15 1.33 -4.92
C ILE A 8 3.41 1.19 -6.42
N LYS A 9 2.96 2.14 -7.25
CA LYS A 9 3.20 2.10 -8.70
C LYS A 9 4.69 2.13 -9.04
N GLU A 10 5.45 3.03 -8.40
CA GLU A 10 6.92 3.12 -8.59
C GLU A 10 7.63 1.80 -8.19
N LEU A 11 7.14 1.09 -7.17
CA LEU A 11 7.66 -0.23 -6.80
C LEU A 11 7.32 -1.31 -7.82
N THR A 12 6.07 -1.34 -8.30
CA THR A 12 5.63 -2.28 -9.34
C THR A 12 6.42 -2.08 -10.63
N GLU A 13 6.67 -0.83 -11.05
CA GLU A 13 7.51 -0.48 -12.20
C GLU A 13 8.96 -1.02 -12.05
N ARG A 14 9.48 -1.01 -10.82
CA ARG A 14 10.79 -1.59 -10.49
C ARG A 14 10.79 -3.12 -10.35
N ARG A 15 9.69 -3.79 -10.74
CA ARG A 15 9.48 -5.23 -10.58
C ARG A 15 9.53 -5.71 -9.12
N LEU A 16 9.25 -4.83 -8.18
CA LEU A 16 9.13 -5.14 -6.75
C LEU A 16 7.65 -5.12 -6.37
N PRO A 17 6.93 -6.26 -6.46
CA PRO A 17 5.53 -6.30 -6.10
C PRO A 17 5.38 -5.92 -4.61
N PRO A 18 4.51 -4.95 -4.28
CA PRO A 18 4.34 -4.51 -2.90
C PRO A 18 3.76 -5.64 -2.05
N THR A 19 4.42 -5.97 -0.96
CA THR A 19 3.88 -6.92 0.03
C THR A 19 2.94 -6.22 1.01
N ARG A 20 2.02 -6.96 1.62
CA ARG A 20 1.13 -6.45 2.67
C ARG A 20 1.91 -5.82 3.83
N SER A 21 3.09 -6.35 4.15
CA SER A 21 3.96 -5.81 5.20
C SER A 21 4.58 -4.48 4.80
N MET A 22 5.01 -4.31 3.54
CA MET A 22 5.53 -3.02 3.06
C MET A 22 4.46 -1.93 3.11
N ILE A 23 3.24 -2.23 2.64
CA ILE A 23 2.10 -1.30 2.69
C ILE A 23 1.84 -0.89 4.14
N ARG A 24 1.79 -1.87 5.06
CA ARG A 24 1.59 -1.59 6.49
C ARG A 24 2.69 -0.71 7.07
N ASN A 25 3.95 -1.05 6.84
CA ASN A 25 5.10 -0.33 7.40
C ASN A 25 5.15 1.12 6.89
N PHE A 26 4.89 1.33 5.59
CA PHE A 26 4.85 2.65 4.99
C PHE A 26 3.71 3.50 5.57
N VAL A 27 2.50 2.95 5.68
CA VAL A 27 1.36 3.68 6.26
C VAL A 27 1.58 3.92 7.74
N SER A 28 2.17 2.98 8.47
CA SER A 28 2.45 3.16 9.90
C SER A 28 3.46 4.28 10.13
N LYS A 29 4.47 4.38 9.25
CA LYS A 29 5.44 5.49 9.25
C LYS A 29 4.77 6.84 8.91
N LEU A 30 3.83 6.86 7.97
CA LEU A 30 3.10 8.08 7.61
C LEU A 30 2.08 8.52 8.67
N ALA A 31 1.39 7.57 9.28
CA ALA A 31 0.33 7.81 10.26
C ALA A 31 0.86 7.94 11.69
N THR A 32 2.19 7.78 11.88
CA THR A 32 2.88 7.72 13.18
C THR A 32 2.21 6.78 14.20
N LYS A 33 1.51 5.76 13.68
CA LYS A 33 0.67 4.83 14.44
C LYS A 33 0.68 3.48 13.76
N ASP A 34 0.58 2.42 14.55
CA ASP A 34 0.47 1.06 14.02
C ASP A 34 -0.85 0.86 13.27
N VAL A 35 -0.73 0.31 12.07
CA VAL A 35 -1.87 0.04 11.18
C VAL A 35 -2.24 -1.43 11.25
N SER A 36 -3.52 -1.71 11.45
CA SER A 36 -4.01 -3.09 11.55
C SER A 36 -3.92 -3.83 10.21
N LYS A 37 -3.75 -5.16 10.28
CA LYS A 37 -3.81 -6.04 9.09
C LYS A 37 -5.16 -5.94 8.36
N SER A 38 -6.24 -5.71 9.11
CA SER A 38 -7.59 -5.52 8.57
C SER A 38 -7.69 -4.26 7.72
N TRP A 39 -7.05 -3.16 8.15
CA TRP A 39 -7.00 -1.93 7.36
C TRP A 39 -6.27 -2.15 6.04
N VAL A 40 -5.12 -2.84 6.04
CA VAL A 40 -4.36 -3.16 4.81
C VAL A 40 -5.21 -3.97 3.83
N THR A 41 -6.00 -4.92 4.34
CA THR A 41 -6.91 -5.72 3.53
C THR A 41 -8.01 -4.87 2.89
N ARG A 42 -8.63 -3.98 3.68
CA ARG A 42 -9.62 -3.02 3.16
C ARG A 42 -9.01 -2.09 2.11
N PHE A 43 -7.80 -1.59 2.35
CA PHE A 43 -7.09 -0.71 1.41
C PHE A 43 -6.85 -1.40 0.06
N ILE A 44 -6.35 -2.63 0.07
CA ILE A 44 -6.11 -3.41 -1.15
C ILE A 44 -7.44 -3.67 -1.88
N ASN A 45 -8.49 -4.06 -1.16
CA ASN A 45 -9.81 -4.31 -1.76
C ASN A 45 -10.41 -3.04 -2.39
N CYS A 46 -10.34 -1.90 -1.70
CA CYS A 46 -10.85 -0.61 -2.21
C CYS A 46 -10.05 -0.08 -3.40
N ASN A 47 -8.76 -0.43 -3.51
CA ASN A 47 -7.87 0.08 -4.55
C ASN A 47 -7.49 -0.97 -5.59
N LYS A 48 -8.15 -2.12 -5.61
CA LYS A 48 -7.86 -3.25 -6.52
C LYS A 48 -7.73 -2.80 -7.98
N ASN A 49 -8.66 -1.96 -8.44
CA ASN A 49 -8.67 -1.44 -9.81
C ASN A 49 -7.50 -0.47 -10.12
N LYS A 50 -6.93 0.19 -9.10
CA LYS A 50 -5.82 1.14 -9.24
C LYS A 50 -4.44 0.48 -9.12
N LEU A 51 -4.40 -0.75 -8.59
CA LEU A 51 -3.19 -1.52 -8.30
C LEU A 51 -2.90 -2.59 -9.36
N ILE A 52 -3.90 -3.04 -10.11
CA ILE A 52 -3.81 -4.10 -11.14
C ILE A 52 -3.82 -3.51 -12.57
N SER A 53 -3.78 -2.19 -12.71
CA SER A 53 -3.79 -1.52 -14.02
C SER A 53 -2.38 -1.16 -14.49
#